data_AF-A0A2P8MG38-F1
#
_entry.id   AF-A0A2P8MG38-F1
#
_cell.length_a   1.000
_cell.length_b   1.000
_cell.length_c   1.000
_cell.angle_alpha   90.00
_cell.angle_beta   90.00
_cell.angle_gamma   90.00
#
_symmetry.space_group_name_H-M   'P 1'
#
loop_
_entity.id
_entity.type
_entity.pdbx_description
1 polymer ?
#
loop_
_entity_poly.entity_id
_entity_poly.type
_entity_poly.pdbx_seq_one_letter_code
_entity_poly.pdbx_strand_id
1 'polypeptide(L)'
;MSNKNSRETENRLDELTNLVEKNTRTERHLEQHSDISSPQALSMAKGKQERRCEEINDLKQKILNDTNSKNDEIENTEKRYRYAEGYIDHNADNMNKSALENMEKKQENRRDTLNSLK
;
A
#
# COMPACT_ATOMS: atom_id res chain seq x y z
N MET A 1 9.97 1.95 12.32
CA MET A 1 8.65 1.31 12.15
C MET A 1 8.14 1.32 10.69
N SER A 2 8.59 2.25 9.83
CA SER A 2 8.20 2.31 8.40
C SER A 2 8.51 1.05 7.56
N ASN A 3 9.59 0.34 7.87
CA ASN A 3 10.07 -0.79 7.05
C ASN A 3 9.15 -2.03 7.03
N LYS A 4 8.15 -2.12 7.93
CA LYS A 4 7.26 -3.28 8.02
C LYS A 4 6.16 -3.24 6.95
N ASN A 5 5.58 -2.07 6.67
CA ASN A 5 4.53 -1.91 5.66
C ASN A 5 5.08 -2.07 4.22
N SER A 6 6.31 -1.61 3.96
CA SER A 6 6.97 -1.84 2.66
C SER A 6 7.15 -3.32 2.40
N ARG A 7 7.70 -4.05 3.39
CA ARG A 7 7.96 -5.48 3.26
C ARG A 7 6.69 -6.33 3.15
N GLU A 8 5.62 -5.92 3.83
CA GLU A 8 4.32 -6.58 3.69
C GLU A 8 3.72 -6.34 2.30
N THR A 9 3.85 -5.12 1.76
CA THR A 9 3.41 -4.80 0.39
C THR A 9 4.22 -5.58 -0.65
N GLU A 10 5.55 -5.67 -0.49
CA GLU A 10 6.43 -6.49 -1.33
C GLU A 10 6.01 -7.96 -1.31
N ASN A 11 5.82 -8.55 -0.13
CA ASN A 11 5.36 -9.94 -0.02
C ASN A 11 4.01 -10.17 -0.71
N ARG A 12 3.07 -9.22 -0.62
CA ARG A 12 1.77 -9.30 -1.29
C ARG A 12 1.92 -9.16 -2.81
N LEU A 13 2.87 -8.37 -3.31
CA LEU A 13 3.19 -8.27 -4.73
C LEU A 13 3.80 -9.58 -5.27
N ASP A 14 4.67 -10.22 -4.50
CA ASP A 14 5.22 -11.54 -4.83
C ASP A 14 4.12 -12.61 -4.87
N GLU A 15 3.21 -12.60 -3.89
CA GLU A 15 2.06 -13.51 -3.85
C GLU A 15 1.13 -13.29 -5.06
N LEU A 16 0.83 -12.02 -5.38
CA LEU A 16 0.03 -11.64 -6.54
C LEU A 16 0.66 -12.15 -7.84
N THR A 17 1.99 -11.97 -8.00
CA THR A 17 2.74 -12.46 -9.16
C THR A 17 2.60 -13.97 -9.30
N ASN A 18 2.82 -14.72 -8.21
CA ASN A 18 2.69 -16.16 -8.18
C ASN A 18 1.27 -16.64 -8.54
N LEU A 19 0.23 -15.96 -8.06
CA LEU A 19 -1.16 -16.31 -8.36
C LEU A 19 -1.50 -16.05 -9.83
N VAL A 20 -1.08 -14.90 -10.38
CA VAL A 20 -1.29 -14.56 -11.80
C VAL A 20 -0.60 -15.58 -12.70
N GLU A 21 0.64 -15.97 -12.41
CA GLU A 21 1.36 -17.00 -13.17
C GLU A 21 0.64 -18.36 -13.13
N LYS A 22 0.23 -18.81 -11.94
CA LYS A 22 -0.52 -20.07 -11.77
C LYS A 22 -1.86 -20.04 -12.50
N ASN A 23 -2.55 -18.91 -12.45
CA ASN A 23 -3.81 -18.69 -13.14
C ASN A 23 -3.62 -18.79 -14.65
N THR A 24 -2.67 -18.05 -15.20
CA THR A 24 -2.32 -18.03 -16.63
C THR A 24 -1.91 -19.42 -17.13
N ARG A 25 -1.16 -20.19 -16.33
CA ARG A 25 -0.79 -21.57 -16.68
C ARG A 25 -1.99 -22.49 -16.75
N THR A 26 -2.97 -22.29 -15.88
CA THR A 26 -4.21 -23.09 -15.85
C THR A 26 -5.12 -22.74 -17.02
N GLU A 27 -5.21 -21.45 -17.37
CA GLU A 27 -5.88 -20.96 -18.58
C GLU A 27 -5.32 -21.64 -19.82
N ARG A 28 -4.00 -21.55 -20.02
CA ARG A 28 -3.34 -22.19 -21.17
C ARG A 28 -3.58 -23.69 -21.20
N HIS A 29 -3.53 -24.37 -20.05
CA HIS A 29 -3.80 -25.81 -19.99
C HIS A 29 -5.24 -26.14 -20.42
N LEU A 30 -6.23 -25.34 -19.98
CA LEU A 30 -7.62 -25.51 -20.38
C LEU A 30 -7.82 -25.23 -21.87
N GLU A 31 -7.13 -24.23 -22.43
CA GLU A 31 -7.16 -23.95 -23.87
C GLU A 31 -6.56 -25.11 -24.70
N GLN A 32 -5.44 -25.67 -24.27
CA GLN A 32 -4.67 -26.64 -25.06
C GLN A 32 -5.12 -28.09 -24.92
N HIS A 33 -5.78 -28.45 -23.82
CA HIS A 33 -6.04 -29.85 -23.46
C HIS A 33 -7.48 -30.12 -23.04
N SER A 34 -8.41 -29.20 -23.32
CA SER A 34 -9.81 -29.37 -22.91
C SER A 34 -10.53 -30.49 -23.64
N ASP A 35 -10.15 -30.75 -24.89
CA ASP A 35 -10.67 -31.80 -25.76
C ASP A 35 -10.34 -33.22 -25.28
N ILE A 36 -9.20 -33.39 -24.60
CA ILE A 36 -8.74 -34.69 -24.06
C ILE A 36 -8.99 -34.86 -22.55
N SER A 37 -9.54 -33.84 -21.89
CA SER A 37 -9.76 -33.84 -20.43
C SER A 37 -11.15 -34.32 -20.06
N SER A 38 -11.28 -35.02 -18.93
CA SER A 38 -12.60 -35.43 -18.43
C SER A 38 -13.42 -34.21 -17.95
N PRO A 39 -14.77 -34.24 -18.07
CA PRO A 39 -15.62 -33.15 -17.59
C PRO A 39 -15.38 -32.77 -16.12
N GLN A 40 -15.11 -33.77 -15.27
CA GLN A 40 -14.78 -33.56 -13.86
C GLN A 40 -13.47 -32.78 -13.69
N ALA A 41 -12.43 -33.15 -14.43
CA ALA A 41 -11.13 -32.48 -14.38
C ALA A 41 -11.23 -31.03 -14.85
N LEU A 42 -11.98 -30.78 -15.93
CA LEU A 42 -12.27 -29.44 -16.43
C LEU A 42 -13.02 -28.58 -15.39
N SER A 43 -14.05 -29.14 -14.76
CA SER A 43 -14.81 -28.45 -13.72
C SER A 43 -13.92 -28.08 -12.53
N MET A 44 -13.05 -29.00 -12.09
CA MET A 44 -12.13 -28.74 -10.98
C MET A 44 -11.09 -27.68 -11.33
N ALA A 45 -10.56 -27.69 -12.56
CA ALA A 45 -9.59 -26.71 -13.03
C ALA A 45 -10.22 -25.31 -13.13
N LYS A 46 -11.44 -25.20 -13.70
CA LYS A 46 -12.20 -23.95 -13.73
C LYS A 46 -12.49 -23.41 -12.33
N GLY A 47 -12.97 -24.26 -11.41
CA GLY A 47 -13.22 -23.85 -10.02
C GLY A 47 -11.96 -23.50 -9.23
N LYS A 48 -10.77 -23.97 -9.63
CA LYS A 48 -9.48 -23.49 -9.09
C LYS A 48 -9.09 -22.13 -9.67
N GLN A 49 -9.36 -21.92 -10.95
CA GLN A 49 -9.07 -20.66 -11.64
C GLN A 49 -9.93 -19.52 -11.08
N GLU A 50 -11.23 -19.77 -10.90
CA GLU A 50 -12.17 -18.79 -10.33
C GLU A 50 -11.74 -18.33 -8.94
N ARG A 51 -11.41 -19.26 -8.04
CA ARG A 51 -10.87 -18.94 -6.71
C ARG A 51 -9.59 -18.12 -6.76
N ARG A 52 -8.68 -18.39 -7.71
CA ARG A 52 -7.46 -17.58 -7.88
C ARG A 52 -7.79 -16.17 -8.36
N CYS A 53 -8.77 -16.00 -9.25
CA CYS A 53 -9.22 -14.68 -9.67
C CYS A 53 -9.78 -13.87 -8.50
N GLU A 54 -10.55 -14.50 -7.61
CA GLU A 54 -11.02 -13.90 -6.36
C GLU A 54 -9.84 -13.48 -5.46
N GLU A 55 -8.90 -14.40 -5.18
CA GLU A 55 -7.70 -14.14 -4.38
C GLU A 55 -6.84 -13.00 -4.98
N ILE A 56 -6.68 -12.96 -6.30
CA ILE A 56 -5.98 -11.88 -7.03
C ILE A 56 -6.65 -10.52 -6.78
N ASN A 57 -7.98 -10.47 -6.86
CA ASN A 57 -8.72 -9.23 -6.65
C ASN A 57 -8.61 -8.75 -5.20
N ASP A 58 -8.72 -9.66 -4.23
CA ASP A 58 -8.57 -9.35 -2.81
C ASP A 58 -7.17 -8.79 -2.50
N LEU A 59 -6.11 -9.41 -3.06
CA LEU A 59 -4.74 -8.91 -2.88
C LEU A 59 -4.55 -7.52 -3.49
N LYS A 60 -5.12 -7.26 -4.67
CA LYS A 60 -5.09 -5.92 -5.29
C LYS A 60 -5.74 -4.88 -4.39
N GLN A 61 -6.93 -5.17 -3.84
CA GLN A 61 -7.63 -4.24 -2.96
C GLN A 61 -6.84 -3.96 -1.67
N LYS A 62 -6.23 -4.98 -1.08
CA LYS A 62 -5.38 -4.82 0.11
C LYS A 62 -4.16 -3.93 -0.18
N ILE A 63 -3.47 -4.14 -1.30
CA ILE A 63 -2.31 -3.33 -1.71
C ILE A 63 -2.72 -1.86 -1.96
N LEU A 64 -3.85 -1.64 -2.65
CA LEU A 64 -4.37 -0.30 -2.92
C LEU A 64 -4.74 0.44 -1.65
N ASN A 65 -5.44 -0.22 -0.72
CA ASN A 65 -5.86 0.40 0.54
C ASN A 65 -4.67 0.81 1.42
N ASP A 66 -3.65 -0.04 1.53
CA ASP A 66 -2.43 0.30 2.28
C ASP A 66 -1.70 1.49 1.65
N THR A 67 -1.65 1.54 0.32
CA THR A 67 -1.05 2.65 -0.43
C THR A 67 -1.81 3.96 -0.21
N ASN A 68 -3.14 3.92 -0.30
CA ASN A 68 -3.99 5.09 -0.10
C ASN A 68 -3.87 5.62 1.34
N SER A 69 -3.95 4.74 2.34
CA SER A 69 -3.79 5.14 3.74
C SER A 69 -2.44 5.81 4.00
N LYS A 70 -1.36 5.30 3.39
CA LYS A 70 -0.03 5.89 3.50
C LYS A 70 0.04 7.28 2.84
N ASN A 71 -0.56 7.44 1.67
CA ASN A 71 -0.62 8.71 0.96
C ASN A 71 -1.41 9.76 1.74
N ASP A 72 -2.56 9.38 2.31
CA ASP A 72 -3.39 10.27 3.14
C ASP A 72 -2.63 10.75 4.38
N GLU A 73 -1.83 9.88 5.00
CA GLU A 73 -0.99 10.23 6.15
C GLU A 73 0.11 11.23 5.76
N ILE A 74 0.76 11.01 4.62
CA ILE A 74 1.77 11.92 4.07
C ILE A 74 1.15 13.29 3.79
N GLU A 75 0.05 13.36 3.05
CA GLU A 75 -0.59 14.62 2.66
C GLU A 75 -1.04 15.43 3.90
N ASN A 76 -1.68 14.77 4.86
CA ASN A 76 -2.10 15.41 6.09
C ASN A 76 -0.91 15.94 6.91
N THR A 77 0.19 15.20 6.95
CA THR A 77 1.40 15.61 7.66
C THR A 77 2.09 16.77 6.96
N GLU A 78 2.20 16.76 5.62
CA GLU A 78 2.75 17.86 4.83
C GLU A 78 1.91 19.14 4.98
N LYS A 79 0.59 19.03 4.93
CA LYS A 79 -0.32 20.18 5.12
C LYS A 79 -0.12 20.83 6.50
N ARG A 80 -0.04 20.02 7.56
CA ARG A 80 0.19 20.50 8.93
C ARG A 80 1.58 21.10 9.09
N TYR A 81 2.59 20.51 8.45
CA TYR A 81 3.95 21.01 8.45
C TYR A 81 4.01 22.42 7.85
N ARG A 82 3.52 22.59 6.62
CA ARG A 82 3.50 23.89 5.92
C ARG A 82 2.69 24.95 6.65
N TYR A 83 1.51 24.59 7.16
CA TYR A 83 0.67 25.54 7.92
C TYR A 83 1.40 26.07 9.16
N ALA A 84 2.04 25.18 9.91
CA ALA A 84 2.75 25.58 11.10
C ALA A 84 4.08 26.31 10.80
N GLU A 85 4.73 26.07 9.65
CA GLU A 85 5.89 26.88 9.21
C GLU A 85 5.45 28.33 8.98
N GLY A 86 4.42 28.55 8.17
CA GLY A 86 3.90 29.90 7.95
C GLY A 86 3.45 30.58 9.25
N TYR A 87 2.85 29.83 10.18
CA TYR A 87 2.51 30.39 11.49
C TYR A 87 3.75 30.81 12.30
N ILE A 88 4.78 29.97 12.35
CA ILE A 88 6.03 30.29 13.06
C ILE A 88 6.69 31.51 12.41
N ASP A 89 6.85 31.52 11.09
CA ASP A 89 7.49 32.60 10.34
C ASP A 89 6.84 33.97 10.60
N HIS A 90 5.51 34.00 10.75
CA HIS A 90 4.77 35.24 11.01
C HIS A 90 4.73 35.68 12.48
N ASN A 91 4.93 34.75 13.42
CA ASN A 91 4.65 35.00 14.83
C ASN A 91 5.86 34.82 15.75
N ALA A 92 6.99 34.30 15.25
CA ALA A 92 8.17 33.93 16.05
C ALA A 92 8.62 35.07 16.98
N ASP A 93 8.71 36.29 16.44
CA ASP A 93 9.18 37.47 17.17
C ASP A 93 8.26 37.87 18.34
N ASN A 94 6.98 37.51 18.28
CA ASN A 94 5.97 37.84 19.29
C ASN A 94 5.65 36.67 20.22
N MET A 95 6.27 35.50 20.01
CA MET A 95 6.01 34.32 20.80
C MET A 95 6.93 34.22 22.01
N ASN A 96 6.40 33.65 23.10
CA ASN A 96 7.25 33.27 24.20
C ASN A 96 8.22 32.16 23.76
N LYS A 97 9.45 32.21 24.28
CA LYS A 97 10.53 31.29 23.90
C LYS A 97 10.15 29.81 24.02
N SER A 98 9.48 29.42 25.10
CA SER A 98 9.07 28.03 25.32
C SER A 98 8.01 27.57 24.32
N ALA A 99 7.10 28.44 23.90
CA ALA A 99 6.10 28.14 22.89
C ALA A 99 6.75 27.96 21.51
N LEU A 100 7.73 28.81 21.17
CA LEU A 100 8.50 28.70 19.93
C LEU A 100 9.29 27.38 19.88
N GLU A 101 10.07 27.07 20.93
CA GLU A 101 10.84 25.82 21.03
C GLU A 101 9.94 24.58 20.90
N ASN A 102 8.77 24.59 21.54
CA ASN A 102 7.81 23.50 21.45
C ASN A 102 7.24 23.32 20.02
N MET A 103 7.06 24.42 19.30
CA MET A 103 6.59 24.37 17.91
C MET A 103 7.67 23.91 16.95
N GLU A 104 8.91 24.37 17.11
CA GLU A 104 10.05 23.88 16.35
C GLU A 104 10.24 22.37 16.53
N LYS A 105 10.18 21.89 17.78
CA LYS A 105 10.25 20.44 18.07
C LYS A 105 9.10 19.66 17.42
N LYS A 106 7.88 20.22 17.40
CA LYS A 106 6.76 19.60 16.68
C LYS A 106 7.00 19.57 15.17
N GLN A 107 7.66 20.58 14.60
CA GLN A 107 8.03 20.59 13.18
C GLN A 107 9.10 19.55 12.85
N GLU A 108 10.12 19.43 13.70
CA GLU A 108 11.14 18.39 13.58
C GLU A 108 10.50 16.99 13.58
N ASN A 109 9.61 16.70 14.53
CA ASN A 109 8.89 15.44 14.57
C ASN A 109 8.05 15.16 13.30
N ARG A 110 7.40 16.18 12.74
CA ARG A 110 6.63 16.04 11.48
C ARG A 110 7.55 15.77 10.29
N ARG A 111 8.69 16.46 10.21
CA ARG A 111 9.72 16.22 9.18
C ARG A 111 10.26 14.80 9.28
N ASP A 112 10.57 14.31 10.47
CA ASP A 112 11.03 12.95 10.70
C ASP A 112 9.95 11.92 10.33
N THR A 113 8.69 12.21 10.65
CA THR A 113 7.55 11.39 10.24
C THR A 113 7.47 11.30 8.71
N LEU A 114 7.54 12.43 8.00
CA LEU A 114 7.55 12.48 6.53
C LEU A 114 8.73 11.72 5.94
N ASN A 115 9.93 11.86 6.50
CA ASN A 115 11.10 11.12 6.06
C ASN A 115 10.97 9.61 6.30
N SER A 116 10.26 9.22 7.35
CA SER A 116 9.99 7.81 7.62
C SER A 116 8.93 7.25 6.68
N LEU A 117 7.94 8.05 6.27
CA LEU A 117 6.87 7.61 5.37
C LEU A 117 7.32 7.59 3.91
N LYS A 118 8.28 8.42 3.50
CA LYS A 118 8.85 8.40 2.14
C LYS A 118 9.76 7.21 1.94
#